data_AF-A0A3G2LBP2-F1
#
_entry.id   AF-A0A3G2LBP2-F1
#
_cell.length_a   1.000
_cell.length_b   1.000
_cell.length_c   1.000
_cell.angle_alpha   90.00
_cell.angle_beta   90.00
_cell.angle_gamma   90.00
#
_symmetry.space_group_name_H-M   'P 1'
#
loop_
_entity.id
_entity.type
_entity.pdbx_description
1 polymer ?
#
loop_
_entity_poly.entity_id
_entity_poly.type
_entity_poly.pdbx_seq_one_letter_code
_entity_poly.pdbx_strand_id
1 'polypeptide(L)'
;MVMIEREPKEQQLMDSLYMAFDKGELKLADLEGGSSETFQVGFRLAKKMGLKGVHGIDHYESTSQSLLKSGTNFDLFKNGLMKLISTARPLKKKVQQDSLSIYEYIKTMNRPELVSLSHNLIFNLPAYVIDGKFSEDGTNTVDIGSIDERYIGAEYITLFYNRNLKIYSNILNVQLQNRAKRIVLIMGQLHIGVLSDLLGDNPNYNLVKVSDYLK
;
A
#
# COMPACT_ATOMS: atom_id res chain seq x y z
N MET A 1 -9.83 -1.59 -15.85
CA MET A 1 -8.35 -1.55 -15.68
C MET A 1 -8.01 -2.14 -14.34
N VAL A 2 -6.86 -2.80 -14.23
CA VAL A 2 -6.29 -3.27 -12.97
C VAL A 2 -4.97 -2.52 -12.76
N MET A 3 -4.84 -1.87 -11.60
CA MET A 3 -3.63 -1.18 -11.17
C MET A 3 -2.98 -1.97 -10.02
N ILE A 4 -1.65 -2.06 -10.02
CA ILE A 4 -0.87 -2.91 -9.12
C ILE A 4 0.29 -2.13 -8.47
N GLU A 5 0.77 -2.64 -7.33
CA GLU A 5 1.93 -2.13 -6.59
C GLU A 5 3.25 -2.49 -7.30
N ARG A 6 3.45 -1.85 -8.46
CA ARG A 6 4.68 -1.83 -9.26
C ARG A 6 4.91 -0.42 -9.76
N GLU A 7 6.15 0.00 -9.90
CA GLU A 7 6.46 1.34 -10.36
C GLU A 7 6.15 1.49 -11.87
N PRO A 8 5.72 2.68 -12.35
CA PRO A 8 5.52 2.92 -13.78
C PRO A 8 6.74 2.59 -14.65
N LYS A 9 7.96 2.72 -14.12
CA LYS A 9 9.20 2.33 -14.81
C LYS A 9 9.32 0.82 -15.07
N GLU A 10 8.60 0.00 -14.30
CA GLU A 10 8.54 -1.46 -14.48
C GLU A 10 7.44 -1.88 -15.49
N GLN A 11 6.70 -0.94 -16.09
CA GLN A 11 5.54 -1.26 -16.93
C GLN A 11 5.86 -2.20 -18.09
N GLN A 12 6.98 -1.98 -18.80
CA GLN A 12 7.37 -2.84 -19.92
C GLN A 12 7.63 -4.30 -19.48
N LEU A 13 8.21 -4.48 -18.30
CA LEU A 13 8.41 -5.80 -17.72
C LEU A 13 7.05 -6.44 -17.37
N MET A 14 6.14 -5.68 -16.75
CA MET A 14 4.81 -6.17 -16.41
C MET A 14 3.99 -6.57 -17.64
N ASP A 15 4.07 -5.79 -18.72
CA ASP A 15 3.41 -6.10 -19.99
C ASP A 15 3.95 -7.41 -20.59
N SER A 16 5.27 -7.58 -20.60
CA SER A 16 5.93 -8.81 -21.09
C SER A 16 5.52 -10.04 -20.29
N LEU A 17 5.59 -9.95 -18.96
CA LEU A 17 5.19 -11.04 -18.06
C LEU A 17 3.70 -11.37 -18.20
N TYR A 18 2.85 -10.35 -18.33
CA TYR A 18 1.41 -10.56 -18.51
C TYR A 18 1.11 -11.26 -19.83
N MET A 19 1.73 -10.86 -20.93
CA MET A 19 1.54 -11.53 -22.24
C MET A 19 1.94 -12.99 -22.20
N ALA A 20 3.08 -13.32 -21.59
CA ALA A 20 3.52 -14.71 -21.43
C ALA A 20 2.55 -15.52 -20.54
N PHE A 21 2.06 -14.92 -19.45
CA PHE A 21 1.05 -15.54 -18.58
C PHE A 21 -0.30 -15.76 -19.29
N ASP A 22 -0.74 -14.78 -20.09
CA ASP A 22 -2.01 -14.86 -20.81
C ASP A 22 -2.01 -15.99 -21.85
N LYS A 23 -0.89 -16.16 -22.57
CA LYS A 23 -0.66 -17.25 -23.52
C LYS A 23 -0.40 -18.62 -22.87
N GLY A 24 -0.21 -18.67 -21.55
CA GLY A 24 0.13 -19.91 -20.83
C GLY A 24 1.60 -20.31 -20.96
N GLU A 25 2.46 -19.43 -21.46
CA GLU A 25 3.90 -19.60 -21.62
C GLU A 25 4.65 -19.35 -20.29
N LEU A 26 4.04 -18.61 -19.36
CA LEU A 26 4.55 -18.35 -18.01
C LEU A 26 3.62 -18.94 -16.95
N LYS A 27 4.17 -19.79 -16.07
CA LYS A 27 3.50 -20.19 -14.83
C LYS A 27 3.94 -19.25 -13.71
N LEU A 28 2.98 -18.69 -12.98
CA LEU A 28 3.28 -17.78 -11.87
C LEU A 28 4.12 -18.43 -10.75
N ALA A 29 4.08 -19.76 -10.60
CA ALA A 29 4.91 -20.46 -9.62
C ALA A 29 6.41 -20.44 -9.96
N ASP A 30 6.75 -20.27 -11.24
CA ASP A 30 8.13 -20.25 -11.72
C ASP A 30 8.74 -18.83 -11.70
N LEU A 31 7.92 -17.81 -11.41
CA LEU A 31 8.33 -16.41 -11.35
C LEU A 31 8.78 -16.04 -9.94
N GLU A 32 9.91 -15.34 -9.84
CA GLU A 32 10.34 -14.74 -8.57
C GLU A 32 9.28 -13.76 -8.04
N GLY A 33 8.84 -13.97 -6.79
CA GLY A 33 7.75 -13.18 -6.21
C GLY A 33 6.37 -13.46 -6.83
N GLY A 34 6.23 -14.52 -7.64
CA GLY A 34 5.01 -14.92 -8.31
C GLY A 34 3.85 -15.30 -7.38
N SER A 35 4.13 -15.51 -6.09
CA SER A 35 3.13 -15.69 -5.02
C SER A 35 2.48 -14.37 -4.55
N SER A 36 2.98 -13.21 -4.99
CA SER A 36 2.43 -11.90 -4.60
C SER A 36 1.04 -11.63 -5.17
N GLU A 37 0.31 -10.71 -4.53
CA GLU A 37 -1.04 -10.29 -4.93
C GLU A 37 -1.05 -9.69 -6.35
N THR A 38 0.01 -8.99 -6.75
CA THR A 38 0.23 -8.49 -8.11
C THR A 38 -0.01 -9.56 -9.17
N PHE A 39 0.52 -10.77 -8.95
CA PHE A 39 0.38 -11.87 -9.89
C PHE A 39 -0.83 -12.76 -9.58
N GLN A 40 -1.00 -13.20 -8.33
CA GLN A 40 -2.07 -14.15 -7.99
C GLN A 40 -3.47 -13.53 -8.06
N VAL A 41 -3.60 -12.21 -7.85
CA VAL A 41 -4.87 -11.50 -8.00
C VAL A 41 -4.85 -10.64 -9.25
N GLY A 42 -3.84 -9.76 -9.41
CA GLY A 42 -3.81 -8.78 -10.50
C GLY A 42 -3.83 -9.41 -11.89
N PHE A 43 -2.86 -10.27 -12.22
CA PHE A 43 -2.79 -10.92 -13.53
C PHE A 43 -4.00 -11.80 -13.80
N ARG A 44 -4.41 -12.62 -12.81
CA ARG A 44 -5.58 -13.50 -12.97
C ARG A 44 -6.86 -12.73 -13.22
N LEU A 45 -7.06 -11.62 -12.50
CA LEU A 45 -8.22 -10.76 -12.68
C LEU A 45 -8.21 -10.08 -14.04
N ALA A 46 -7.06 -9.52 -14.46
CA ALA A 46 -6.93 -8.89 -15.77
C ALA A 46 -7.23 -9.89 -16.91
N LYS A 47 -6.72 -11.13 -16.82
CA LYS A 47 -7.01 -12.20 -17.77
C LYS A 47 -8.50 -12.55 -17.79
N LYS A 48 -9.11 -12.75 -16.62
CA LYS A 48 -10.55 -13.04 -16.49
C LYS A 48 -11.44 -11.93 -17.07
N MET A 49 -10.97 -10.68 -17.01
CA MET A 49 -11.67 -9.52 -17.56
C MET A 49 -11.36 -9.25 -19.05
N GLY A 50 -10.54 -10.09 -19.70
CA GLY A 50 -10.11 -9.88 -21.09
C GLY A 50 -9.31 -8.60 -21.30
N LEU A 51 -8.58 -8.14 -20.27
CA LEU A 51 -7.74 -6.94 -20.36
C LEU A 51 -6.41 -7.28 -21.04
N LYS A 52 -5.78 -6.25 -21.63
CA LYS A 52 -4.47 -6.39 -22.30
C LYS A 52 -3.27 -6.40 -21.34
N GLY A 53 -3.50 -6.11 -20.07
CA GLY A 53 -2.43 -5.98 -19.08
C GLY A 53 -2.92 -5.43 -17.74
N VAL A 54 -1.94 -5.20 -16.88
CA VAL A 54 -2.06 -4.51 -15.58
C VAL A 54 -1.15 -3.28 -15.60
N HIS A 55 -1.42 -2.30 -14.75
CA HIS A 55 -0.67 -1.04 -14.76
C HIS A 55 0.00 -0.76 -13.42
N GLY A 56 1.30 -0.48 -13.46
CA GLY A 56 2.07 -0.07 -12.28
C GLY A 56 1.76 1.37 -11.87
N ILE A 57 1.51 1.60 -10.58
CA ILE A 57 1.24 2.93 -10.01
C ILE A 57 2.03 3.24 -8.73
N ASP A 58 2.91 2.33 -8.30
CA ASP A 58 3.71 2.54 -7.09
C ASP A 58 4.84 3.56 -7.30
N HIS A 59 5.42 4.02 -6.20
CA HIS A 59 6.69 4.74 -6.16
C HIS A 59 7.49 4.18 -4.99
N TYR A 60 8.50 3.37 -5.26
CA TYR A 60 9.17 2.63 -4.18
C TYR A 60 10.09 3.54 -3.37
N GLU A 61 9.66 3.81 -2.15
CA GLU A 61 10.42 4.48 -1.09
C GLU A 61 10.19 3.73 0.23
N SER A 62 11.22 3.69 1.06
CA SER A 62 11.23 2.93 2.30
C SER A 62 11.49 3.83 3.49
N THR A 63 10.56 3.81 4.44
CA THR A 63 10.67 4.45 5.75
C THR A 63 10.31 3.44 6.81
N SER A 64 11.23 3.16 7.74
CA SER A 64 10.99 2.16 8.77
C SER A 64 10.09 2.72 9.88
N GLN A 65 9.25 1.84 10.45
CA GLN A 65 8.49 2.18 11.67
C GLN A 65 9.41 2.43 12.88
N SER A 66 10.64 1.95 12.83
CA SER A 66 11.68 2.19 13.82
C SER A 66 12.37 3.55 13.67
N LEU A 67 11.98 4.40 12.71
CA LEU A 67 12.57 5.73 12.55
C LEU A 67 12.14 6.66 13.70
N LEU A 68 10.85 6.65 14.07
CA LEU A 68 10.35 7.40 15.22
C LEU A 68 10.49 6.56 16.49
N LYS A 69 11.42 6.93 17.38
CA LYS A 69 11.72 6.21 18.65
C LYS A 69 11.76 7.10 19.89
N SER A 70 11.62 8.41 19.73
CA SER A 70 11.79 9.38 20.81
C SER A 70 10.88 10.59 20.62
N GLY A 71 10.75 11.40 21.67
CA GLY A 71 9.91 12.59 21.72
C GLY A 71 8.89 12.54 22.85
N THR A 72 8.34 13.70 23.19
CA THR A 72 7.20 13.82 24.10
C THR A 72 6.01 13.04 23.54
N ASN A 73 5.28 12.33 24.40
CA ASN A 73 4.15 11.45 24.02
C ASN A 73 4.50 10.24 23.13
N PHE A 74 5.78 9.90 22.95
CA PHE A 74 6.19 8.75 22.13
C PHE A 74 5.48 7.42 22.51
N ASP A 75 5.15 7.22 23.78
CA ASP A 75 4.44 6.01 24.23
C ASP A 75 3.07 5.83 23.56
N LEU A 76 2.39 6.91 23.13
CA LEU A 76 1.13 6.80 22.36
C LEU A 76 1.37 6.07 21.03
N PHE A 77 2.38 6.51 20.27
CA PHE A 77 2.77 5.87 19.01
C PHE A 77 3.26 4.44 19.23
N LYS A 78 4.13 4.22 20.22
CA LYS A 78 4.65 2.89 20.58
C LYS A 78 3.53 1.90 20.91
N ASN A 79 2.55 2.31 21.70
CA ASN A 79 1.40 1.47 22.05
C ASN A 79 0.54 1.14 20.83
N GLY A 80 0.31 2.12 19.95
CA GLY A 80 -0.37 1.88 18.67
C GLY A 80 0.38 0.90 17.77
N LEU A 81 1.71 1.03 17.68
CA LEU A 81 2.56 0.15 16.90
C LEU A 81 2.46 -1.29 17.40
N MET A 82 2.54 -1.49 18.72
CA MET A 82 2.36 -2.79 19.35
C MET A 82 0.97 -3.37 19.09
N LYS A 83 -0.08 -2.53 19.10
CA LYS A 83 -1.44 -2.96 18.75
C LYS A 83 -1.51 -3.46 17.32
N LEU A 84 -1.04 -2.70 16.33
CA LEU A 84 -1.05 -3.13 14.93
C LEU A 84 -0.24 -4.42 14.75
N ILE A 85 0.96 -4.51 15.33
CA ILE A 85 1.80 -5.71 15.30
C ILE A 85 1.05 -6.93 15.85
N SER A 86 0.40 -6.80 17.00
CA SER A 86 -0.35 -7.88 17.65
C SER A 86 -1.58 -8.32 16.85
N THR A 87 -2.15 -7.43 16.04
CA THR A 87 -3.32 -7.72 15.19
C THR A 87 -2.91 -8.30 13.84
N ALA A 88 -1.94 -7.71 13.15
CA ALA A 88 -1.59 -8.06 11.77
C ALA A 88 -0.61 -9.25 11.66
N ARG A 89 0.38 -9.38 12.56
CA ARG A 89 1.38 -10.47 12.47
C ARG A 89 0.75 -11.86 12.57
N PRO A 90 -0.23 -12.14 13.46
CA PRO A 90 -0.87 -13.45 13.51
C PRO A 90 -1.61 -13.80 12.21
N LEU A 91 -2.29 -12.84 11.58
CA LEU A 91 -2.98 -13.06 10.31
C LEU A 91 -1.98 -13.44 9.21
N LYS A 92 -0.89 -12.66 9.07
CA LYS A 92 0.17 -12.96 8.11
C LYS A 92 0.79 -14.34 8.36
N LYS A 93 1.06 -14.69 9.62
CA LYS A 93 1.59 -16.01 9.99
C LYS A 93 0.65 -17.14 9.59
N LYS A 94 -0.67 -16.99 9.81
CA LYS A 94 -1.65 -18.02 9.40
C LYS A 94 -1.68 -18.22 7.89
N VAL A 95 -1.54 -17.17 7.09
CA VAL A 95 -1.42 -17.29 5.62
C VAL A 95 -0.15 -18.04 5.24
N GLN A 96 0.99 -17.69 5.85
CA GLN A 96 2.27 -18.37 5.59
C GLN A 96 2.29 -19.85 6.02
N GLN A 97 1.36 -20.26 6.87
CA GLN A 97 1.20 -21.63 7.36
C GLN A 97 -0.01 -22.34 6.72
N ASP A 98 -0.54 -21.79 5.62
CA ASP A 98 -1.73 -22.29 4.91
C ASP A 98 -2.97 -22.55 5.79
N SER A 99 -3.01 -21.90 6.96
CA SER A 99 -4.07 -22.00 7.97
C SER A 99 -5.11 -20.88 7.83
N LEU A 100 -4.87 -19.94 6.92
CA LEU A 100 -5.80 -18.90 6.48
C LEU A 100 -5.62 -18.71 4.98
N SER A 101 -6.71 -18.76 4.22
CA SER A 101 -6.62 -18.53 2.77
C SER A 101 -6.24 -17.08 2.48
N ILE A 102 -5.57 -16.85 1.33
CA ILE A 102 -5.29 -15.49 0.82
C ILE A 102 -6.59 -14.70 0.69
N TYR A 103 -7.69 -15.36 0.30
CA TYR A 103 -9.00 -14.73 0.22
C TYR A 103 -9.47 -14.15 1.56
N GLU A 104 -9.48 -14.98 2.62
CA GLU A 104 -9.91 -14.54 3.94
C GLU A 104 -8.96 -13.49 4.53
N TYR A 105 -7.67 -13.59 4.23
CA TYR A 105 -6.70 -12.57 4.60
C TYR A 105 -7.00 -11.23 3.93
N ILE A 106 -7.14 -11.18 2.60
CA ILE A 106 -7.45 -9.95 1.86
C ILE A 106 -8.78 -9.36 2.34
N LYS A 107 -9.82 -10.19 2.49
CA LYS A 107 -11.12 -9.78 3.02
C LYS A 107 -11.00 -9.16 4.41
N THR A 108 -10.21 -9.77 5.29
CA THR A 108 -9.98 -9.27 6.65
C THR A 108 -9.20 -7.95 6.63
N MET A 109 -8.12 -7.85 5.85
CA MET A 109 -7.27 -6.66 5.74
C MET A 109 -8.00 -5.45 5.16
N ASN A 110 -9.02 -5.68 4.32
CA ASN A 110 -9.88 -4.64 3.74
C ASN A 110 -11.04 -4.21 4.66
N ARG A 111 -11.17 -4.77 5.86
CA ARG A 111 -12.21 -4.32 6.81
C ARG A 111 -11.92 -2.90 7.29
N PRO A 112 -12.95 -2.03 7.44
CA PRO A 112 -12.77 -0.65 7.89
C PRO A 112 -11.95 -0.54 9.18
N GLU A 113 -12.15 -1.47 10.13
CA GLU A 113 -11.45 -1.44 11.41
C GLU A 113 -9.93 -1.62 11.25
N LEU A 114 -9.47 -2.46 10.31
CA LEU A 114 -8.04 -2.65 10.07
C LEU A 114 -7.43 -1.52 9.24
N VAL A 115 -8.17 -0.97 8.28
CA VAL A 115 -7.74 0.23 7.53
C VAL A 115 -7.61 1.42 8.46
N SER A 116 -8.60 1.65 9.35
CA SER A 116 -8.53 2.69 10.36
C SER A 116 -7.41 2.46 11.37
N LEU A 117 -7.13 1.20 11.77
CA LEU A 117 -6.04 0.89 12.68
C LEU A 117 -4.68 1.28 12.11
N SER A 118 -4.40 0.94 10.84
CA SER A 118 -3.14 1.30 10.21
C SER A 118 -3.05 2.78 9.89
N HIS A 119 -4.13 3.40 9.39
CA HIS A 119 -4.17 4.84 9.16
C HIS A 119 -3.90 5.61 10.46
N ASN A 120 -4.55 5.23 11.57
CA ASN A 120 -4.33 5.85 12.87
C ASN A 120 -2.88 5.72 13.34
N LEU A 121 -2.25 4.56 13.12
CA LEU A 121 -0.84 4.37 13.47
C LEU A 121 0.11 5.28 12.68
N ILE A 122 -0.13 5.45 11.37
CA ILE A 122 0.81 6.16 10.51
C ILE A 122 0.57 7.68 10.51
N PHE A 123 -0.69 8.13 10.60
CA PHE A 123 -1.05 9.53 10.35
C PHE A 123 -1.58 10.28 11.59
N ASN A 124 -2.14 9.58 12.58
CA ASN A 124 -2.73 10.24 13.75
C ASN A 124 -1.84 10.17 14.98
N LEU A 125 -1.36 8.97 15.35
CA LEU A 125 -0.57 8.79 16.57
C LEU A 125 0.79 9.50 16.53
N PRO A 126 1.54 9.50 15.41
CA PRO A 126 2.79 10.25 15.34
C PRO A 126 2.57 11.75 15.51
N ALA A 127 1.43 12.31 15.09
CA ALA A 127 1.17 13.75 15.21
C ALA A 127 1.19 14.27 16.66
N TYR A 128 1.00 13.40 17.65
CA TYR A 128 1.14 13.76 19.07
C TYR A 128 2.59 13.80 19.55
N VAL A 129 3.53 13.26 18.77
CA VAL A 129 4.95 13.15 19.12
C VAL A 129 5.69 14.41 18.69
N ILE A 130 6.13 15.17 19.68
CA ILE A 130 6.87 16.44 19.51
C ILE A 130 8.22 16.35 20.23
N ASP A 131 9.10 17.32 20.01
CA ASP A 131 10.37 17.47 20.73
C ASP A 131 11.19 16.18 20.80
N GLY A 132 11.51 15.62 19.64
CA GLY A 132 12.25 14.35 19.53
C GLY A 132 13.14 14.29 18.31
N LYS A 133 13.73 13.12 18.07
CA LYS A 133 14.66 12.89 16.96
C LYS A 133 14.38 11.57 16.27
N PHE A 134 14.67 11.52 14.98
CA PHE A 134 14.72 10.27 14.25
C PHE A 134 15.89 9.42 14.76
N SER A 135 15.65 8.10 14.81
CA SER A 135 16.65 7.11 15.16
C SER A 135 17.77 7.11 14.12
N GLU A 136 19.02 7.13 14.57
CA GLU A 136 20.19 6.97 13.70
C GLU A 136 20.20 5.60 13.00
N ASP A 137 19.71 4.56 13.69
CA ASP A 137 19.53 3.21 13.13
C ASP A 137 18.24 3.05 12.28
N GLY A 138 17.47 4.13 12.09
CA GLY A 138 16.24 4.11 11.32
C GLY A 138 16.55 4.09 9.83
N THR A 139 15.86 3.24 9.06
CA THR A 139 16.01 3.27 7.59
C THR A 139 15.03 4.27 7.00
N ASN A 140 15.52 5.21 6.20
CA ASN A 140 14.70 6.11 5.42
C ASN A 140 15.38 6.41 4.08
N THR A 141 14.63 6.33 2.97
CA THR A 141 15.13 6.68 1.64
C THR A 141 14.51 7.97 1.09
N VAL A 142 13.62 8.61 1.85
CA VAL A 142 12.92 9.83 1.41
C VAL A 142 13.64 11.05 1.95
N ASP A 143 14.11 11.93 1.08
CA ASP A 143 14.64 13.23 1.47
C ASP A 143 13.51 14.26 1.54
N ILE A 144 13.27 14.80 2.74
CA ILE A 144 12.29 15.88 2.98
C ILE A 144 12.97 17.19 3.39
N GLY A 145 14.29 17.27 3.24
CA GLY A 145 15.10 18.42 3.64
C GLY A 145 15.38 18.46 5.14
N SER A 146 15.48 19.68 5.68
CA SER A 146 15.79 19.91 7.09
C SER A 146 14.63 19.46 8.00
N ILE A 147 14.95 18.67 9.02
CA ILE A 147 14.00 18.16 10.00
C ILE A 147 13.81 19.15 11.14
N ASP A 148 12.58 19.58 11.42
CA ASP A 148 12.23 20.30 12.64
C ASP A 148 11.90 19.31 13.78
N GLU A 149 12.88 19.10 14.67
CA GLU A 149 12.78 18.20 15.82
C GLU A 149 11.61 18.52 16.75
N ARG A 150 11.13 19.78 16.77
CA ARG A 150 9.94 20.17 17.53
C ARG A 150 8.68 19.45 17.05
N TYR A 151 8.62 19.15 15.75
CA TYR A 151 7.48 18.50 15.11
C TYR A 151 7.85 17.13 14.55
N ILE A 152 8.75 16.39 15.23
CA ILE A 152 9.31 15.13 14.73
C ILE A 152 8.26 14.10 14.26
N GLY A 153 7.10 14.08 14.90
CA GLY A 153 5.97 13.25 14.50
C GLY A 153 5.32 13.66 13.19
N ALA A 154 5.20 14.96 12.93
CA ALA A 154 4.75 15.49 11.64
C ALA A 154 5.79 15.23 10.55
N GLU A 155 7.08 15.39 10.86
CA GLU A 155 8.18 15.04 9.94
C GLU A 155 8.12 13.56 9.56
N TYR A 156 7.85 12.68 10.53
CA TYR A 156 7.65 11.25 10.28
C TYR A 156 6.47 11.00 9.33
N ILE A 157 5.34 11.66 9.56
CA ILE A 157 4.14 11.56 8.71
C ILE A 157 4.44 11.97 7.28
N THR A 158 5.19 13.07 7.08
CA THR A 158 5.55 13.60 5.76
C THR A 158 6.24 12.54 4.89
N LEU A 159 7.11 11.70 5.46
CA LEU A 159 7.80 10.62 4.73
C LEU A 159 6.81 9.63 4.10
N PHE A 160 5.80 9.19 4.86
CA PHE A 160 4.78 8.27 4.34
C PHE A 160 3.79 8.98 3.41
N TYR A 161 3.40 10.21 3.75
CA TYR A 161 2.44 10.96 2.94
C TYR A 161 3.02 11.29 1.56
N ASN A 162 4.33 11.62 1.49
CA ASN A 162 5.03 11.89 0.24
C ASN A 162 4.92 10.73 -0.77
N ARG A 163 5.19 9.50 -0.34
CA ARG A 163 5.01 8.30 -1.18
C ARG A 163 3.56 8.13 -1.62
N ASN A 164 2.60 8.32 -0.70
CA ASN A 164 1.17 8.21 -1.04
C ASN A 164 0.72 9.27 -2.06
N LEU A 165 1.24 10.50 -2.01
CA LEU A 165 0.96 11.54 -3.00
C LEU A 165 1.52 11.19 -4.38
N LYS A 166 2.71 10.59 -4.45
CA LYS A 166 3.29 10.10 -5.71
C LYS A 166 2.47 8.96 -6.30
N ILE A 167 2.06 8.00 -5.47
CA ILE A 167 1.15 6.91 -5.87
C ILE A 167 -0.19 7.47 -6.38
N TYR A 168 -0.78 8.43 -5.66
CA TYR A 168 -2.00 9.10 -6.07
C TYR A 168 -1.84 9.78 -7.43
N SER A 169 -0.76 10.54 -7.64
CA SER A 169 -0.43 11.15 -8.93
C SER A 169 -0.34 10.11 -10.05
N ASN A 170 0.31 8.97 -9.81
CA ASN A 170 0.39 7.88 -10.77
C ASN A 170 -0.99 7.30 -11.11
N ILE A 171 -1.85 7.07 -10.10
CA ILE A 171 -3.22 6.59 -10.32
C ILE A 171 -3.98 7.52 -11.27
N LEU A 172 -3.95 8.83 -11.02
CA LEU A 172 -4.66 9.80 -11.85
C LEU A 172 -4.12 9.83 -13.29
N ASN A 173 -2.79 9.90 -13.46
CA ASN A 173 -2.17 10.02 -14.77
C ASN A 173 -2.31 8.74 -15.61
N VAL A 174 -2.11 7.56 -15.00
CA VAL A 174 -2.30 6.28 -15.69
C VAL A 174 -3.77 6.08 -16.08
N GLN A 175 -4.71 6.50 -15.23
CA GLN A 175 -6.14 6.48 -15.56
C GLN A 175 -6.43 7.32 -16.82
N LEU A 176 -5.92 8.55 -16.87
CA LEU A 176 -6.14 9.48 -17.99
C LEU A 176 -5.53 8.96 -19.30
N GLN A 177 -4.27 8.51 -19.26
CA GLN A 177 -3.55 7.97 -20.42
C GLN A 177 -4.30 6.81 -21.08
N ASN A 178 -4.96 5.97 -20.27
CA ASN A 178 -5.68 4.79 -20.74
C ASN A 178 -7.19 5.01 -20.87
N ARG A 179 -7.67 6.23 -20.56
CA ARG A 179 -9.10 6.60 -20.58
C ARG A 179 -10.00 5.62 -19.81
N ALA A 180 -9.47 5.06 -18.72
CA ALA A 180 -10.15 4.01 -17.97
C ALA A 180 -11.37 4.57 -17.22
N LYS A 181 -12.52 3.91 -17.32
CA LYS A 181 -13.76 4.29 -16.60
C LYS A 181 -13.98 3.53 -15.30
N ARG A 182 -13.33 2.37 -15.15
CA ARG A 182 -13.38 1.52 -13.95
C ARG A 182 -11.99 0.98 -13.66
N ILE A 183 -11.57 1.13 -12.40
CA ILE A 183 -10.26 0.75 -11.92
C ILE A 183 -10.46 -0.18 -10.73
N VAL A 184 -9.76 -1.31 -10.74
CA VAL A 184 -9.49 -2.09 -9.54
C VAL A 184 -8.06 -1.75 -9.11
N LEU A 185 -7.91 -1.30 -7.87
CA LEU A 185 -6.62 -0.94 -7.28
C LEU A 185 -6.16 -2.06 -6.35
N ILE A 186 -4.98 -2.62 -6.58
CA ILE A 186 -4.35 -3.65 -5.73
C ILE A 186 -3.08 -3.05 -5.16
N MET A 187 -3.10 -2.75 -3.86
CA MET A 187 -2.04 -2.06 -3.14
C MET A 187 -1.92 -2.58 -1.71
N GLY A 188 -0.71 -2.47 -1.15
CA GLY A 188 -0.44 -2.70 0.25
C GLY A 188 -1.37 -1.89 1.15
N GLN A 189 -1.87 -2.55 2.20
CA GLN A 189 -2.96 -2.03 3.03
C GLN A 189 -2.65 -0.68 3.71
N LEU A 190 -1.38 -0.40 3.99
CA LEU A 190 -0.95 0.86 4.61
C LEU A 190 -1.21 2.10 3.74
N HIS A 191 -1.37 1.92 2.43
CA HIS A 191 -1.69 3.01 1.49
C HIS A 191 -3.19 3.31 1.42
N ILE A 192 -4.04 2.33 1.74
CA ILE A 192 -5.48 2.37 1.45
C ILE A 192 -6.18 3.52 2.19
N GLY A 193 -5.79 3.82 3.42
CA GLY A 193 -6.39 4.92 4.19
C GLY A 193 -6.25 6.26 3.46
N VAL A 194 -5.01 6.71 3.24
CA VAL A 194 -4.73 8.00 2.56
C VAL A 194 -5.26 8.03 1.13
N LEU A 195 -5.12 6.93 0.37
CA LEU A 195 -5.66 6.86 -0.98
C LEU A 195 -7.19 6.94 -0.99
N SER A 196 -7.87 6.40 0.03
CA SER A 196 -9.32 6.50 0.17
C SER A 196 -9.75 7.94 0.44
N ASP A 197 -9.03 8.67 1.29
CA ASP A 197 -9.32 10.08 1.57
C ASP A 197 -9.13 10.92 0.29
N LEU A 198 -7.95 10.81 -0.35
CA LEU A 198 -7.62 11.59 -1.56
C LEU A 198 -8.51 11.29 -2.77
N LEU A 199 -8.94 10.04 -2.95
CA LEU A 199 -9.86 9.65 -4.03
C LEU A 199 -11.31 9.95 -3.68
N GLY A 200 -11.69 9.82 -2.40
CA GLY A 200 -13.04 10.11 -1.91
C GLY A 200 -13.39 11.59 -2.01
N ASP A 201 -12.41 12.46 -1.78
CA ASP A 201 -12.58 13.92 -1.90
C ASP A 201 -12.38 14.44 -3.34
N ASN A 202 -11.96 13.58 -4.27
CA ASN A 202 -11.79 13.98 -5.67
C ASN A 202 -13.12 13.87 -6.44
N PRO A 203 -13.71 14.97 -6.93
CA PRO A 203 -15.03 14.96 -7.56
C PRO A 203 -15.10 14.18 -8.89
N ASN A 204 -13.96 13.80 -9.47
CA ASN A 204 -13.90 13.01 -10.70
C ASN A 204 -13.96 11.49 -10.45
N TYR A 205 -13.91 11.06 -9.19
CA TYR A 205 -13.87 9.65 -8.82
C TYR A 205 -15.02 9.31 -7.90
N ASN A 206 -15.51 8.08 -8.03
CA ASN A 206 -16.45 7.48 -7.10
C ASN A 206 -15.76 6.28 -6.45
N LEU A 207 -15.37 6.42 -5.19
CA LEU A 207 -14.71 5.36 -4.46
C LEU A 207 -15.74 4.27 -4.08
N VAL A 208 -15.46 3.04 -4.50
CA VAL A 208 -16.29 1.88 -4.21
C VAL A 208 -15.54 0.93 -3.31
N LYS A 209 -16.14 0.52 -2.18
CA LYS A 209 -15.50 -0.38 -1.23
C LYS A 209 -15.45 -1.79 -1.79
N VAL A 210 -14.27 -2.39 -1.81
CA VAL A 210 -14.08 -3.77 -2.28
C VAL A 210 -14.80 -4.79 -1.38
N SER A 211 -14.98 -4.46 -0.09
CA SER A 211 -15.70 -5.28 0.89
C SER A 211 -17.11 -5.65 0.44
N ASP A 212 -17.74 -4.81 -0.38
CA ASP A 212 -19.10 -5.03 -0.87
C ASP A 212 -19.17 -6.18 -1.90
N TYR A 213 -18.00 -6.59 -2.43
CA TYR A 213 -17.84 -7.64 -3.42
C TYR A 213 -17.09 -8.88 -2.89
N LEU A 214 -16.42 -8.79 -1.74
CA LEU A 214 -15.72 -9.90 -1.08
C LEU A 214 -16.66 -10.59 -0.07
N LYS A 215 -17.54 -11.48 -0.57
CA LYS A 215 -18.59 -12.16 0.22
C LYS A 215 -18.09 -13.26 1.15
#